data_AF-A0A2A4YSI4-F1
#
_entry.id   AF-A0A2A4YSI4-F1
#
_cell.length_a   1.000
_cell.length_b   1.000
_cell.length_c   1.000
_cell.angle_alpha   90.00
_cell.angle_beta   90.00
_cell.angle_gamma   90.00
#
_symmetry.space_group_name_H-M   'P 1'
#
loop_
_entity.id
_entity.type
_entity.pdbx_description
1 polymer ?
#
loop_
_entity_poly.entity_id
_entity_poly.type
_entity_poly.pdbx_seq_one_letter_code
_entity_poly.pdbx_strand_id
1 'polypeptide(L)'
;MINRSPFHILTLVLTLLICIATLGSTILAQDSDGENVKSLGEILNQKTEDYGSNGKPLTSAIMANNYFKTCTDNKNLAFDKEETEILCGCNAAKMSELLSVQEFKDLEKDNKQGKEARGRSLAYAYAPCMKHVIEKKVKHDCYVANQLNDIIAGKKTLCKCVVDRYKYFLDQNASYIIMKAVQYDPMTLNPLEDYFKETNYRSQHNHFIKQCRFQFFYDRDNKKH
;
A
#
# COMPACT_ATOMS: atom_id res chain seq x y z
N MET A 1 3.90 68.27 3.95
CA MET A 1 3.93 67.31 2.83
C MET A 1 4.94 66.23 3.15
N ILE A 2 4.48 65.07 3.62
CA ILE A 2 5.33 63.97 4.08
C ILE A 2 5.67 63.11 2.86
N ASN A 3 6.94 63.18 2.47
CA ASN A 3 7.51 62.47 1.33
C ASN A 3 7.63 60.97 1.69
N ARG A 4 6.66 60.15 1.25
CA ARG A 4 6.66 58.70 1.50
C ARG A 4 7.61 57.98 0.54
N SER A 5 8.79 57.70 1.09
CA SER A 5 9.67 56.54 0.92
C SER A 5 9.57 55.70 -0.39
N PRO A 6 10.64 55.62 -1.19
CA PRO A 6 10.77 54.70 -2.33
C PRO A 6 11.07 53.25 -1.93
N PHE A 7 11.22 52.95 -0.62
CA PHE A 7 11.62 51.62 -0.15
C PHE A 7 10.56 50.53 -0.34
N HIS A 8 9.27 50.90 -0.42
CA HIS A 8 8.20 49.92 -0.60
C HIS A 8 8.14 49.34 -2.02
N ILE A 9 8.61 50.10 -3.03
CA ILE A 9 8.62 49.62 -4.42
C ILE A 9 9.76 48.61 -4.60
N LEU A 10 10.91 48.86 -3.98
CA LEU A 10 12.07 47.98 -4.09
C LEU A 10 11.83 46.61 -3.42
N THR A 11 11.14 46.59 -2.28
CA THR A 11 10.80 45.33 -1.59
C THR A 11 9.80 44.49 -2.37
N LEU A 12 8.83 45.12 -3.04
CA LEU A 12 7.80 44.42 -3.83
C LEU A 12 8.39 43.79 -5.10
N VAL A 13 9.32 44.47 -5.76
CA VAL A 13 10.05 43.94 -6.94
C VAL A 13 10.96 42.76 -6.54
N LEU A 14 11.61 42.83 -5.38
CA LEU A 14 12.49 41.75 -4.90
C LEU A 14 11.69 40.48 -4.55
N THR A 15 10.51 40.62 -3.94
CA THR A 15 9.63 39.47 -3.68
C THR A 15 9.07 38.84 -4.95
N LEU A 16 8.81 39.64 -6.00
CA LEU A 16 8.32 39.09 -7.27
C LEU A 16 9.40 38.27 -8.01
N LEU A 17 10.66 38.72 -7.96
CA LEU A 17 11.79 38.00 -8.56
C LEU A 17 12.12 36.68 -7.85
N ILE A 18 11.95 36.61 -6.53
CA ILE A 18 12.16 35.36 -5.77
C ILE A 18 11.05 34.33 -6.09
N CYS A 19 9.80 34.75 -6.29
CA CYS A 19 8.72 33.85 -6.70
C CYS A 19 8.94 33.25 -8.10
N ILE A 20 9.55 33.99 -9.03
CA ILE A 20 9.84 33.50 -10.38
C ILE A 20 11.02 32.50 -10.36
N ALA A 21 12.01 32.71 -9.49
CA ALA A 21 13.15 31.80 -9.37
C ALA A 21 12.79 30.44 -8.71
N THR A 22 11.78 30.40 -7.83
CA THR A 22 11.32 29.15 -7.19
C THR A 22 10.35 28.33 -8.05
N LEU A 23 9.80 28.90 -9.13
CA LEU A 23 8.97 28.16 -10.09
C LEU A 23 9.81 27.46 -11.18
N GLY A 24 11.12 27.73 -11.26
CA GLY A 24 12.01 27.18 -12.29
C GLY A 24 12.74 25.87 -11.94
N SER A 25 12.53 25.28 -10.76
CA SER A 25 13.30 24.09 -10.31
C SER A 25 12.46 22.86 -9.95
N THR A 26 11.15 22.88 -10.20
CA THR A 26 10.35 21.64 -10.30
C THR A 26 10.14 21.26 -11.76
N ILE A 27 11.21 21.28 -12.55
CA ILE A 27 11.33 20.32 -13.63
C ILE A 27 11.90 19.07 -12.97
N LEU A 28 11.03 18.37 -12.22
CA LEU A 28 11.18 16.93 -12.15
C LEU A 28 11.18 16.48 -13.61
N ALA A 29 12.16 15.66 -13.97
CA ALA A 29 12.14 14.88 -15.18
C ALA A 29 10.84 14.03 -15.19
N GLN A 30 9.74 14.63 -15.62
CA GLN A 30 8.69 13.93 -16.32
C GLN A 30 9.31 13.64 -17.68
N ASP A 31 9.93 12.46 -17.81
CA ASP A 31 9.93 11.76 -19.09
C ASP A 31 8.45 11.64 -19.49
N SER A 32 8.03 12.61 -20.30
CA SER A 32 6.72 12.67 -20.93
C SER A 32 6.74 11.80 -22.18
N ASP A 33 7.12 10.53 -22.02
CA ASP A 33 6.65 9.50 -22.94
C ASP A 33 5.43 8.89 -22.28
N GLY A 34 4.29 9.57 -22.47
CA GLY A 34 2.97 8.98 -22.38
C GLY A 34 2.84 7.92 -23.47
N GLU A 35 3.63 6.86 -23.37
CA GLU A 35 3.43 5.65 -24.14
C GLU A 35 2.04 5.14 -23.76
N ASN A 36 1.20 4.98 -24.77
CA ASN A 36 0.08 4.06 -24.72
C ASN A 36 0.64 2.67 -24.41
N VAL A 37 0.90 2.41 -23.12
CA VAL A 37 1.34 1.11 -22.62
C VAL A 37 0.13 0.21 -22.78
N LYS A 38 0.16 -0.57 -23.85
CA LYS A 38 -0.74 -1.66 -24.14
C LYS A 38 -1.07 -2.45 -22.87
N SER A 39 -2.34 -2.76 -22.66
CA SER A 39 -2.80 -3.58 -21.53
C SER A 39 -2.06 -4.93 -21.51
N LEU A 40 -1.99 -5.59 -20.36
CA LEU A 40 -1.34 -6.91 -20.27
C LEU A 40 -1.91 -7.89 -21.31
N GLY A 41 -3.23 -7.84 -21.55
CA GLY A 41 -3.88 -8.63 -22.61
C GLY A 41 -3.40 -8.31 -24.03
N GLU A 42 -3.04 -7.06 -24.33
CA GLU A 42 -2.48 -6.66 -25.62
C GLU A 42 -1.00 -7.05 -25.79
N ILE A 43 -0.23 -7.08 -24.70
CA ILE A 43 1.16 -7.57 -24.68
C ILE A 43 1.18 -9.10 -24.81
N LEU A 44 0.27 -9.80 -24.13
CA LEU A 44 0.18 -11.26 -24.11
C LEU A 44 -0.38 -11.87 -25.41
N ASN A 45 -1.21 -11.12 -26.16
CA ASN A 45 -1.81 -11.59 -27.42
C ASN A 45 -0.91 -11.38 -28.65
N GLN A 46 0.26 -10.75 -28.53
CA GLN A 46 1.25 -10.71 -29.61
C GLN A 46 1.93 -12.09 -29.72
N LYS A 47 1.64 -12.77 -30.84
CA LYS A 47 1.80 -14.21 -31.00
C LYS A 47 3.24 -14.74 -31.01
N THR A 48 4.24 -13.87 -31.03
CA THR A 48 5.64 -14.28 -31.06
C THR A 48 6.50 -13.13 -30.57
N GLU A 49 7.37 -13.46 -29.61
CA GLU A 49 8.48 -12.68 -29.06
C GLU A 49 8.18 -11.84 -27.80
N ASP A 50 8.96 -12.10 -26.75
CA ASP A 50 8.95 -11.40 -25.45
C ASP A 50 9.47 -9.96 -25.60
N TYR A 51 8.80 -9.11 -26.38
CA TYR A 51 9.13 -7.70 -26.54
C TYR A 51 7.96 -6.81 -26.10
N GLY A 52 8.26 -5.73 -25.38
CA GLY A 52 7.31 -4.68 -25.02
C GLY A 52 7.00 -3.75 -26.21
N SER A 53 6.14 -2.75 -25.98
CA SER A 53 5.57 -1.86 -27.02
C SER A 53 6.57 -1.13 -27.94
N ASN A 54 7.87 -1.14 -27.63
CA ASN A 54 8.92 -0.40 -28.36
C ASN A 54 10.01 -1.31 -28.95
N GLY A 55 9.75 -2.61 -29.06
CA GLY A 55 10.77 -3.57 -29.52
C GLY A 55 11.91 -3.79 -28.52
N LYS A 56 11.71 -3.41 -27.25
CA LYS A 56 12.61 -3.76 -26.13
C LYS A 56 12.19 -5.09 -25.54
N PRO A 57 13.13 -5.97 -25.13
CA PRO A 57 12.77 -7.21 -24.46
C PRO A 57 11.91 -6.95 -23.23
N LEU A 58 10.88 -7.78 -23.04
CA LEU A 58 10.05 -7.80 -21.86
C LEU A 58 10.95 -8.18 -20.68
N THR A 59 10.87 -7.43 -19.59
CA THR A 59 11.64 -7.67 -18.38
C THR A 59 10.70 -7.80 -17.19
N SER A 60 11.17 -8.45 -16.12
CA SER A 60 10.44 -8.51 -14.85
C SER A 60 10.10 -7.12 -14.30
N ALA A 61 10.94 -6.11 -14.56
CA ALA A 61 10.65 -4.72 -14.21
C ALA A 61 9.46 -4.14 -14.99
N ILE A 62 9.37 -4.39 -16.29
CA ILE A 62 8.22 -3.96 -17.11
C ILE A 62 6.93 -4.66 -16.63
N MET A 63 7.01 -5.96 -16.36
CA MET A 63 5.87 -6.73 -15.85
C MET A 63 5.41 -6.25 -14.48
N ALA A 64 6.35 -5.96 -13.58
CA ALA A 64 6.06 -5.41 -12.25
C ALA A 64 5.40 -4.03 -12.32
N ASN A 65 5.87 -3.14 -13.20
CA ASN A 65 5.25 -1.83 -13.40
C ASN A 65 3.82 -1.94 -13.93
N ASN A 66 3.57 -2.92 -14.81
CA ASN A 66 2.22 -3.19 -15.29
C ASN A 66 1.32 -3.73 -14.17
N TYR A 67 1.82 -4.70 -13.40
CA TYR A 67 1.13 -5.19 -12.21
C TYR A 67 0.78 -4.06 -11.24
N PHE A 68 1.74 -3.15 -10.97
CA PHE A 68 1.50 -1.98 -10.11
C PHE A 68 0.32 -1.15 -10.61
N LYS A 69 0.31 -0.76 -11.88
CA LYS A 69 -0.78 0.03 -12.49
C LYS A 69 -2.13 -0.66 -12.34
N THR A 70 -2.21 -1.93 -12.76
CA THR A 70 -3.46 -2.71 -12.66
C THR A 70 -3.91 -2.87 -11.21
N CYS A 71 -2.99 -3.11 -10.28
CA CYS A 71 -3.28 -3.25 -8.86
C CYS A 71 -3.82 -1.95 -8.25
N THR A 72 -3.27 -0.79 -8.65
CA THR A 72 -3.73 0.52 -8.15
C THR A 72 -5.04 1.00 -8.79
N ASP A 73 -5.31 0.60 -10.04
CA ASP A 73 -6.52 0.96 -10.76
C ASP A 73 -7.75 0.16 -10.29
N ASN A 74 -7.51 -1.06 -9.80
CA ASN A 74 -8.55 -1.89 -9.21
C ASN A 74 -8.98 -1.31 -7.85
N LYS A 75 -10.26 -0.94 -7.73
CA LYS A 75 -10.82 -0.41 -6.49
C LYS A 75 -10.75 -1.47 -5.39
N ASN A 76 -9.81 -1.30 -4.46
CA ASN A 76 -9.73 -2.11 -3.24
C ASN A 76 -10.80 -1.64 -2.24
N LEU A 77 -11.66 -2.57 -1.78
CA LEU A 77 -12.73 -2.21 -0.84
C LEU A 77 -12.26 -2.09 0.62
N ALA A 78 -11.06 -2.59 0.93
CA ALA A 78 -10.52 -2.61 2.29
C ALA A 78 -9.56 -1.44 2.58
N PHE A 79 -8.97 -0.85 1.54
CA PHE A 79 -7.89 0.15 1.64
C PHE A 79 -8.24 1.46 0.95
N ASP A 80 -7.69 2.56 1.45
CA ASP A 80 -7.68 3.81 0.71
C ASP A 80 -6.65 3.81 -0.44
N LYS A 81 -6.62 4.90 -1.21
CA LYS A 81 -5.75 5.02 -2.38
C LYS A 81 -4.27 4.91 -2.02
N GLU A 82 -3.85 5.60 -0.96
CA GLU A 82 -2.45 5.61 -0.51
C GLU A 82 -2.03 4.23 -0.01
N GLU A 83 -2.89 3.55 0.76
CA GLU A 83 -2.65 2.18 1.22
C GLU A 83 -2.53 1.22 0.04
N THR A 84 -3.42 1.34 -0.95
CA THR A 84 -3.37 0.53 -2.17
C THR A 84 -2.05 0.75 -2.92
N GLU A 85 -1.63 2.00 -3.12
CA GLU A 85 -0.35 2.33 -3.77
C GLU A 85 0.85 1.73 -3.01
N ILE A 86 0.86 1.80 -1.68
CA ILE A 86 1.94 1.23 -0.85
C ILE A 86 2.01 -0.30 -1.01
N LEU A 87 0.87 -0.99 -0.91
CA LEU A 87 0.83 -2.45 -1.04
C LEU A 87 1.22 -2.89 -2.46
N CYS A 88 0.60 -2.29 -3.47
CA CYS A 88 0.85 -2.60 -4.87
C CYS A 88 2.31 -2.30 -5.25
N GLY A 89 2.86 -1.18 -4.80
CA GLY A 89 4.24 -0.79 -5.09
C GLY A 89 5.27 -1.72 -4.44
N CYS A 90 5.07 -2.03 -3.16
CA CYS A 90 5.93 -2.99 -2.45
C CYS A 90 5.86 -4.38 -3.10
N ASN A 91 4.66 -4.86 -3.42
CA ASN A 91 4.47 -6.18 -4.02
C ASN A 91 5.08 -6.23 -5.43
N ALA A 92 4.83 -5.21 -6.27
CA ALA A 92 5.41 -5.09 -7.60
C ALA A 92 6.95 -5.14 -7.56
N ALA A 93 7.57 -4.35 -6.68
CA ALA A 93 9.02 -4.31 -6.54
C ALA A 93 9.58 -5.70 -6.18
N LYS A 94 8.97 -6.37 -5.19
CA LYS A 94 9.34 -7.73 -4.79
C LYS A 94 9.12 -8.75 -5.90
N MET A 95 7.99 -8.71 -6.60
CA MET A 95 7.73 -9.59 -7.73
C MET A 95 8.74 -9.39 -8.86
N SER A 96 9.24 -8.17 -9.07
CA SER A 96 10.28 -7.90 -10.09
C SER A 96 11.60 -8.61 -9.79
N GLU A 97 11.95 -8.73 -8.50
CA GLU A 97 13.15 -9.44 -8.03
C GLU A 97 12.94 -10.96 -8.04
N LEU A 98 11.70 -11.40 -7.81
CA LEU A 98 11.37 -12.80 -7.58
C LEU A 98 10.99 -13.53 -8.85
N LEU A 99 10.14 -12.97 -9.70
CA LEU A 99 9.49 -13.67 -10.82
C LEU A 99 10.22 -13.44 -12.13
N SER A 100 10.33 -14.50 -12.94
CA SER A 100 10.66 -14.38 -14.35
C SER A 100 9.49 -13.79 -15.14
N VAL A 101 9.78 -13.30 -16.35
CA VAL A 101 8.76 -12.81 -17.28
C VAL A 101 7.67 -13.87 -17.50
N GLN A 102 8.05 -15.13 -17.73
CA GLN A 102 7.08 -16.19 -17.96
C GLN A 102 6.18 -16.43 -16.74
N GLU A 103 6.75 -16.41 -15.53
CA GLU A 103 5.97 -16.57 -14.30
C GLU A 103 5.00 -15.40 -14.08
N PHE A 104 5.37 -14.17 -14.44
CA PHE A 104 4.43 -13.05 -14.48
C PHE A 104 3.25 -13.31 -15.43
N LYS A 105 3.52 -13.85 -16.63
CA LYS A 105 2.46 -14.21 -17.59
C LYS A 105 1.56 -15.34 -17.09
N ASP A 106 2.09 -16.19 -16.21
CA ASP A 106 1.37 -17.34 -15.68
C ASP A 106 0.49 -16.98 -14.47
N LEU A 107 0.68 -15.81 -13.84
CA LEU A 107 -0.09 -15.37 -12.67
C LEU A 107 -1.61 -15.42 -12.87
N GLU A 108 -2.11 -15.21 -14.08
CA GLU A 108 -3.55 -15.20 -14.38
C GLU A 108 -4.07 -16.57 -14.88
N LYS A 109 -3.19 -17.57 -15.04
CA LYS A 109 -3.58 -18.87 -15.60
C LYS A 109 -4.05 -19.82 -14.50
N ASP A 110 -5.20 -20.48 -14.70
CA ASP A 110 -5.64 -21.57 -13.83
C ASP A 110 -5.04 -22.92 -14.27
N ASN A 111 -3.71 -23.02 -14.18
CA ASN A 111 -2.98 -24.26 -14.41
C ASN A 111 -1.88 -24.42 -13.34
N LYS A 112 -1.11 -25.51 -13.42
CA LYS A 112 -0.08 -25.82 -12.41
C LYS A 112 0.97 -24.69 -12.31
N GLN A 113 1.45 -24.20 -13.44
CA GLN A 113 2.46 -23.14 -13.51
C GLN A 113 1.93 -21.83 -12.91
N GLY A 114 0.69 -21.46 -13.22
CA GLY A 114 0.06 -20.26 -12.66
C GLY A 114 -0.18 -20.38 -11.16
N LYS A 115 -0.56 -21.56 -10.67
CA LYS A 115 -0.68 -21.82 -9.23
C LYS A 115 0.66 -21.71 -8.50
N GLU A 116 1.73 -22.23 -9.09
CA GLU A 116 3.09 -22.12 -8.55
C GLU A 116 3.58 -20.65 -8.54
N ALA A 117 3.41 -19.93 -9.64
CA ALA A 117 3.78 -18.51 -9.76
C ALA A 117 2.98 -17.64 -8.78
N ARG A 118 1.66 -17.82 -8.68
CA ARG A 118 0.81 -17.14 -7.68
C ARG A 118 1.24 -17.47 -6.27
N GLY A 119 1.42 -18.75 -5.95
CA GLY A 119 1.86 -19.18 -4.61
C GLY A 119 3.19 -18.53 -4.20
N ARG A 120 4.16 -18.45 -5.13
CA ARG A 120 5.45 -17.79 -4.89
C ARG A 120 5.30 -16.28 -4.70
N SER A 121 4.50 -15.64 -5.55
CA SER A 121 4.17 -14.21 -5.42
C SER A 121 3.54 -13.91 -4.07
N LEU A 122 2.50 -14.66 -3.67
CA LEU A 122 1.81 -14.43 -2.42
C LEU A 122 2.71 -14.65 -1.20
N ALA A 123 3.49 -15.74 -1.18
CA ALA A 123 4.34 -16.07 -0.04
C ALA A 123 5.54 -15.12 0.12
N TYR A 124 6.20 -14.76 -0.98
CA TYR A 124 7.51 -14.09 -0.93
C TYR A 124 7.49 -12.63 -1.37
N ALA A 125 6.48 -12.20 -2.12
CA ALA A 125 6.30 -10.80 -2.50
C ALA A 125 5.21 -10.11 -1.69
N TYR A 126 4.02 -10.71 -1.63
CA TYR A 126 2.86 -10.09 -0.99
C TYR A 126 2.95 -10.12 0.54
N ALA A 127 3.24 -11.27 1.15
CA ALA A 127 3.25 -11.44 2.60
C ALA A 127 4.13 -10.41 3.34
N PRO A 128 5.39 -10.16 2.90
CA PRO A 128 6.25 -9.15 3.54
C PRO A 128 5.71 -7.72 3.43
N CYS A 129 4.90 -7.43 2.42
CA CYS A 129 4.33 -6.11 2.16
C CYS A 129 3.06 -5.81 2.98
N MET A 130 2.37 -6.86 3.46
CA MET A 130 1.11 -6.76 4.20
C MET A 130 1.20 -5.76 5.38
N LYS A 131 2.30 -5.82 6.14
CA LYS A 131 2.51 -5.01 7.35
C LYS A 131 2.39 -3.50 7.14
N HIS A 132 2.68 -3.01 5.93
CA HIS A 132 2.72 -1.58 5.63
C HIS A 132 1.32 -0.96 5.58
N VAL A 133 0.33 -1.69 5.06
CA VAL A 133 -1.05 -1.21 4.97
C VAL A 133 -1.87 -1.49 6.22
N ILE A 134 -1.56 -2.58 6.92
CA ILE A 134 -2.27 -2.95 8.14
C ILE A 134 -2.12 -1.88 9.21
N GLU A 135 -0.94 -1.30 9.39
CA GLU A 135 -0.73 -0.29 10.42
C GLU A 135 -1.75 0.84 10.30
N LYS A 136 -1.92 1.38 9.10
CA LYS A 136 -2.80 2.51 8.85
C LYS A 136 -4.27 2.09 8.99
N LYS A 137 -4.66 0.95 8.41
CA LYS A 137 -6.03 0.41 8.52
C LYS A 137 -6.44 0.10 9.95
N VAL A 138 -5.62 -0.65 10.68
CA VAL A 138 -5.88 -1.05 12.08
C VAL A 138 -5.95 0.18 12.99
N LYS A 139 -5.04 1.14 12.76
CA LYS A 139 -5.03 2.41 13.50
C LYS A 139 -6.33 3.16 13.25
N HIS A 140 -6.72 3.36 11.99
CA HIS A 140 -7.97 4.04 11.63
C HIS A 140 -9.18 3.38 12.30
N ASP A 141 -9.32 2.07 12.13
CA ASP A 141 -10.44 1.30 12.70
C ASP A 141 -10.46 1.37 14.24
N CYS A 142 -9.29 1.43 14.88
CA CYS A 142 -9.20 1.66 16.32
C CYS A 142 -9.69 3.07 16.71
N TYR A 143 -9.29 4.10 15.97
CA TYR A 143 -9.69 5.47 16.27
C TYR A 143 -11.20 5.71 16.15
N VAL A 144 -11.87 4.99 15.25
CA VAL A 144 -13.33 5.10 15.05
C VAL A 144 -14.12 4.04 15.81
N ALA A 145 -13.45 3.17 16.60
CA ALA A 145 -14.13 2.13 17.34
C ALA A 145 -14.99 2.71 18.48
N ASN A 146 -16.28 2.38 18.47
CA ASN A 146 -17.25 2.81 19.50
C ASN A 146 -16.84 2.37 20.92
N GLN A 147 -16.08 1.28 21.04
CA GLN A 147 -15.55 0.75 22.30
C GLN A 147 -14.56 1.67 23.01
N LEU A 148 -14.12 2.75 22.34
CA LEU A 148 -13.16 3.72 22.83
C LEU A 148 -13.72 5.14 22.87
N ASN A 149 -15.05 5.31 22.72
CA ASN A 149 -15.68 6.64 22.76
C ASN A 149 -15.59 7.30 24.14
N ASP A 150 -15.45 6.52 25.21
CA ASP A 150 -15.22 6.99 26.58
C ASP A 150 -13.76 7.41 26.86
N ILE A 151 -12.83 7.08 25.96
CA ILE A 151 -11.40 7.36 26.13
C ILE A 151 -10.98 8.49 25.20
N ILE A 152 -11.00 9.72 25.73
CA ILE A 152 -10.55 10.92 25.01
C ILE A 152 -9.03 11.07 25.15
N ALA A 153 -8.53 11.12 26.38
CA ALA A 153 -7.10 11.16 26.68
C ALA A 153 -6.50 9.74 26.64
N GLY A 154 -5.42 9.56 25.88
CA GLY A 154 -4.73 8.26 25.78
C GLY A 154 -5.18 7.36 24.61
N LYS A 155 -6.19 7.78 23.82
CA LYS A 155 -6.65 7.02 22.63
C LYS A 155 -5.52 6.70 21.66
N LYS A 156 -4.59 7.65 21.45
CA LYS A 156 -3.39 7.46 20.62
C LYS A 156 -2.49 6.33 21.14
N THR A 157 -2.24 6.29 22.45
CA THR A 157 -1.43 5.24 23.08
C THR A 157 -2.09 3.87 22.98
N LEU A 158 -3.41 3.82 23.22
CA LEU A 158 -4.19 2.59 23.12
C LEU A 158 -4.19 2.07 21.68
N CYS A 159 -4.47 2.91 20.68
CA CYS A 159 -4.44 2.49 19.28
C CYS A 159 -3.04 2.10 18.80
N LYS A 160 -1.98 2.70 19.36
CA LYS A 160 -0.61 2.20 19.14
C LYS A 160 -0.45 0.77 19.65
N CYS A 161 -0.91 0.47 20.87
CA CYS A 161 -0.89 -0.91 21.40
C CYS A 161 -1.67 -1.88 20.49
N VAL A 162 -2.84 -1.48 19.98
CA VAL A 162 -3.64 -2.33 19.08
C VAL A 162 -2.89 -2.61 17.79
N VAL A 163 -2.29 -1.59 17.17
CA VAL A 163 -1.44 -1.75 15.98
C VAL A 163 -0.27 -2.68 16.25
N ASP A 164 0.46 -2.49 17.36
CA ASP A 164 1.64 -3.27 17.68
C ASP A 164 1.28 -4.76 17.90
N ARG A 165 0.14 -5.05 18.55
CA ARG A 165 -0.39 -6.42 18.67
C ARG A 165 -0.80 -7.02 17.33
N TYR A 166 -1.41 -6.21 16.46
CA TYR A 166 -1.85 -6.66 15.14
C TYR A 166 -0.66 -7.00 14.23
N LYS A 167 0.38 -6.16 14.24
CA LYS A 167 1.64 -6.43 13.54
C LYS A 167 2.24 -7.76 13.97
N TYR A 168 2.39 -7.96 15.28
CA TYR A 168 2.88 -9.23 15.83
C TYR A 168 2.02 -10.42 15.39
N PHE A 169 0.70 -10.29 15.45
CA PHE A 169 -0.21 -11.35 14.99
C PHE A 169 0.02 -11.70 13.52
N LEU A 170 0.17 -10.70 12.65
CA LEU A 170 0.40 -10.94 11.23
C LEU A 170 1.76 -11.53 10.93
N ASP A 171 2.81 -11.10 11.62
CA ASP A 171 4.14 -11.69 11.45
C ASP A 171 4.11 -13.21 11.72
N GLN A 172 3.23 -13.66 12.62
CA GLN A 172 3.05 -15.08 12.94
C GLN A 172 2.00 -15.80 12.05
N ASN A 173 1.05 -15.06 11.44
CA ASN A 173 -0.12 -15.65 10.79
C ASN A 173 -0.29 -15.26 9.30
N ALA A 174 0.62 -14.47 8.71
CA ALA A 174 0.51 -14.01 7.32
C ALA A 174 0.35 -15.17 6.34
N SER A 175 1.16 -16.23 6.47
CA SER A 175 1.06 -17.42 5.64
C SER A 175 -0.30 -18.10 5.78
N TYR A 176 -0.83 -18.21 7.01
CA TYR A 176 -2.16 -18.79 7.23
C TYR A 176 -3.27 -17.94 6.59
N ILE A 177 -3.21 -16.61 6.72
CA ILE A 177 -4.18 -15.68 6.11
C ILE A 177 -4.16 -15.84 4.59
N ILE A 178 -2.98 -15.88 3.98
CA ILE A 178 -2.80 -16.09 2.55
C ILE A 178 -3.37 -17.45 2.12
N MET A 179 -2.98 -18.53 2.81
CA MET A 179 -3.47 -19.88 2.49
C MET A 179 -4.99 -19.96 2.56
N LYS A 180 -5.58 -19.35 3.60
CA LYS A 180 -7.02 -19.32 3.77
C LYS A 180 -7.69 -18.57 2.61
N ALA A 181 -7.22 -17.37 2.27
CA ALA A 181 -7.77 -16.60 1.16
C ALA A 181 -7.69 -17.38 -0.17
N VAL A 182 -6.57 -18.04 -0.45
CA VAL A 182 -6.39 -18.86 -1.66
C VAL A 182 -7.29 -20.09 -1.67
N GLN A 183 -7.71 -20.63 -0.52
CA GLN A 183 -8.69 -21.72 -0.46
C GLN A 183 -10.09 -21.26 -0.88
N TYR A 184 -10.48 -20.01 -0.56
CA TYR A 184 -11.78 -19.45 -0.94
C TYR A 184 -11.78 -18.88 -2.36
N ASP A 185 -10.70 -18.21 -2.74
CA ASP A 185 -10.47 -17.69 -4.08
C ASP A 185 -9.06 -18.10 -4.57
N PRO A 186 -8.95 -19.22 -5.31
CA PRO A 186 -7.68 -19.72 -5.85
C PRO A 186 -6.98 -18.77 -6.84
N MET A 187 -7.66 -17.72 -7.29
CA MET A 187 -7.16 -16.72 -8.23
C MET A 187 -6.83 -15.39 -7.54
N THR A 188 -7.06 -15.25 -6.23
CA THR A 188 -6.81 -13.99 -5.51
C THR A 188 -5.33 -13.59 -5.60
N LEU A 189 -5.10 -12.32 -5.96
CA LEU A 189 -3.80 -11.64 -5.85
C LEU A 189 -3.78 -10.65 -4.69
N ASN A 190 -4.87 -10.57 -3.92
CA ASN A 190 -5.07 -9.59 -2.86
C ASN A 190 -5.71 -10.21 -1.60
N PRO A 191 -5.08 -11.22 -0.98
CA PRO A 191 -5.67 -11.97 0.13
C PRO A 191 -5.98 -11.13 1.38
N LEU A 192 -5.37 -9.94 1.56
CA LEU A 192 -5.75 -9.05 2.65
C LEU A 192 -7.16 -8.49 2.50
N GLU A 193 -7.57 -8.16 1.28
CA GLU A 193 -8.89 -7.58 1.06
C GLU A 193 -9.97 -8.57 1.52
N ASP A 194 -9.79 -9.85 1.22
CA ASP A 194 -10.66 -10.93 1.70
C ASP A 194 -10.61 -11.03 3.22
N TYR A 195 -9.41 -11.00 3.81
CA TYR A 195 -9.23 -11.03 5.26
C TYR A 195 -9.96 -9.91 6.00
N PHE A 196 -9.92 -8.67 5.47
CA PHE A 196 -10.60 -7.52 6.07
C PHE A 196 -12.11 -7.54 5.90
N LYS A 197 -12.61 -8.16 4.82
CA LYS A 197 -14.05 -8.37 4.59
C LYS A 197 -14.62 -9.45 5.52
N GLU A 198 -13.81 -10.42 5.93
CA GLU A 198 -14.24 -11.48 6.83
C GLU A 198 -14.49 -11.02 8.27
N THR A 199 -15.38 -11.73 8.97
CA THR A 199 -15.69 -11.53 10.40
C THR A 199 -14.47 -11.75 11.31
N ASN A 200 -13.45 -12.47 10.84
CA ASN A 200 -12.24 -12.79 11.58
C ASN A 200 -11.40 -11.55 11.89
N TYR A 201 -11.21 -10.65 10.91
CA TYR A 201 -10.51 -9.38 11.15
C TYR A 201 -11.17 -8.60 12.29
N ARG A 202 -12.50 -8.41 12.20
CA ARG A 202 -13.26 -7.62 13.17
C ARG A 202 -13.25 -8.24 14.56
N SER A 203 -13.37 -9.55 14.66
CA SER A 203 -13.26 -10.28 15.93
C SER A 203 -11.88 -10.09 16.57
N GLN A 204 -10.81 -10.26 15.80
CA GLN A 204 -9.43 -10.12 16.26
C GLN A 204 -9.11 -8.67 16.66
N HIS A 205 -9.55 -7.70 15.87
CA HIS A 205 -9.39 -6.27 16.15
C HIS A 205 -10.08 -5.88 17.46
N ASN A 206 -11.34 -6.27 17.65
CA ASN A 206 -12.08 -6.05 18.90
C ASN A 206 -11.41 -6.73 20.11
N HIS A 207 -10.86 -7.92 19.92
CA HIS A 207 -10.12 -8.62 20.97
C HIS A 207 -8.88 -7.81 21.41
N PHE A 208 -8.09 -7.29 20.46
CA PHE A 208 -6.92 -6.47 20.78
C PHE A 208 -7.31 -5.12 21.39
N ILE A 209 -8.42 -4.50 20.98
CA ILE A 209 -8.94 -3.31 21.67
C ILE A 209 -9.20 -3.61 23.14
N LYS A 210 -9.89 -4.71 23.46
CA LYS A 210 -10.18 -5.10 24.85
C LYS A 210 -8.90 -5.29 25.67
N GLN A 211 -7.92 -6.02 25.12
CA GLN A 211 -6.63 -6.25 25.79
C GLN A 211 -5.87 -4.95 26.04
N CYS A 212 -5.74 -4.08 25.03
CA CYS A 212 -5.05 -2.81 25.16
C CYS A 212 -5.77 -1.83 26.08
N ARG A 213 -7.11 -1.84 26.10
CA ARG A 213 -7.91 -1.06 27.04
C ARG A 213 -7.70 -1.50 28.48
N PHE A 214 -7.68 -2.80 28.74
CA PHE A 214 -7.37 -3.35 30.05
C PHE A 214 -5.96 -2.93 30.52
N GLN A 215 -4.95 -3.13 29.67
CA GLN A 215 -3.57 -2.72 29.98
C GLN A 215 -3.45 -1.23 30.26
N PHE A 216 -4.13 -0.39 29.46
CA PHE A 216 -4.10 1.06 29.62
C PHE A 216 -4.63 1.50 31.00
N PHE A 217 -5.76 0.94 31.45
CA PHE A 217 -6.30 1.26 32.77
C PHE A 217 -5.44 0.70 33.90
N TYR A 218 -4.96 -0.54 33.75
CA TYR A 218 -4.05 -1.14 34.72
C TYR A 218 -2.79 -0.26 34.91
N ASP A 219 -2.15 0.16 33.83
CA ASP A 219 -0.95 1.01 33.89
C ASP A 219 -1.26 2.39 34.49
N ARG A 220 -2.39 3.00 34.13
CA ARG A 220 -2.80 4.31 34.66
C ARG A 220 -3.00 4.27 36.17
N ASP A 221 -3.63 3.21 36.66
CA ASP A 221 -4.00 3.08 38.07
C ASP A 221 -2.81 2.65 38.93
N ASN A 222 -1.81 1.95 38.35
CA ASN A 222 -0.62 1.48 39.07
C ASN A 222 0.65 2.36 38.88
N LYS A 223 0.70 3.30 37.93
CA LYS A 223 1.84 4.25 37.75
C LYS A 223 1.80 5.48 38.66
N LYS A 224 0.93 5.50 39.68
CA LYS A 224 0.82 6.60 40.67
C LYS A 224 1.61 6.36 41.97
N HIS A 225 2.55 5.41 41.97
CA HIS A 225 3.52 5.16 43.04
C HIS A 225 4.94 5.23 42.45
#